data_AF-A0A8C5X8J7-F1
#
_entry.id   AF-A0A8C5X8J7-F1
#
_cell.length_a   1.000
_cell.length_b   1.000
_cell.length_c   1.000
_cell.angle_alpha   90.00
_cell.angle_beta   90.00
_cell.angle_gamma   90.00
#
_symmetry.space_group_name_H-M   'P 1'
#
loop_
_entity.id
_entity.type
_entity.pdbx_description
1 polymer ?
#
loop_
_entity_poly.entity_id
_entity_poly.type
_entity_poly.pdbx_seq_one_letter_code
_entity_poly.pdbx_strand_id
1 'polypeptide(L)'
;PHESPRGSPELLAHRFLYERDRVQKKTFTKWVNKHLIKRHVNDLYEDLRDGHNLISLLEVLSGDTLPREKGRMRFHKLQNVQIALNYLKHRQVRAGGRPPRPSGDPRYP
;
A
#
# COMPACT_ATOMS: atom_id res chain seq x y z
N PRO A 1 36.57 -15.17 -33.16
CA PRO A 1 35.14 -14.87 -32.97
C PRO A 1 34.68 -15.32 -31.58
N HIS A 2 34.86 -14.47 -30.57
CA HIS A 2 34.55 -14.79 -29.18
C HIS A 2 33.34 -13.93 -28.78
N GLU A 3 32.14 -14.39 -29.11
CA GLU A 3 30.91 -13.77 -28.60
C GLU A 3 30.82 -14.06 -27.09
N SER A 4 31.24 -13.06 -26.32
CA SER A 4 31.05 -13.03 -24.88
C SER A 4 29.54 -13.00 -24.58
N PRO A 5 29.02 -13.82 -23.64
CA PRO A 5 27.61 -13.79 -23.26
C PRO A 5 27.36 -12.57 -22.35
N ARG A 6 27.44 -11.37 -22.93
CA ARG A 6 26.92 -10.17 -22.29
C ARG A 6 25.41 -10.27 -22.41
N GLY A 7 24.76 -10.78 -21.36
CA GLY A 7 23.31 -10.91 -21.28
C GLY A 7 22.64 -9.64 -21.78
N SER A 8 21.62 -9.80 -22.63
CA SER A 8 20.97 -8.67 -23.29
C SER A 8 20.57 -7.61 -22.28
N PRO A 9 20.66 -6.31 -22.63
CA PRO A 9 20.26 -5.21 -21.74
C PRO A 9 18.87 -5.39 -21.12
N GLU A 10 17.97 -6.06 -21.83
CA GLU A 10 16.62 -6.41 -21.38
C GLU A 10 16.61 -7.41 -20.21
N LEU A 11 17.47 -8.43 -20.22
CA LEU A 11 17.60 -9.40 -19.13
C LEU A 11 18.18 -8.76 -17.87
N LEU A 12 19.13 -7.84 -18.03
CA LEU A 12 19.67 -7.06 -16.91
C LEU A 12 18.61 -6.13 -16.33
N ALA A 13 17.88 -5.38 -17.17
CA ALA A 13 16.79 -4.51 -16.74
C ALA A 13 15.70 -5.30 -15.99
N HIS A 14 15.29 -6.46 -16.52
CA HIS A 14 14.34 -7.34 -15.87
C HIS A 14 14.84 -7.80 -14.49
N ARG A 15 16.12 -8.19 -14.39
CA ARG A 15 16.75 -8.58 -13.11
C ARG A 15 16.79 -7.43 -12.10
N PHE A 16 17.11 -6.22 -12.55
CA PHE A 16 17.12 -5.02 -11.70
C PHE A 16 15.71 -4.68 -11.19
N LEU A 17 14.70 -4.69 -12.06
CA LEU A 17 13.31 -4.44 -11.67
C LEU A 17 12.81 -5.49 -10.68
N TYR A 18 13.08 -6.77 -10.95
CA TYR A 18 12.74 -7.86 -10.04
C TYR A 18 13.39 -7.71 -8.66
N GLU A 19 14.68 -7.38 -8.61
CA GLU A 19 15.38 -7.17 -7.34
C GLU A 19 14.83 -5.96 -6.59
N ARG A 20 14.52 -4.88 -7.32
CA ARG A 20 13.94 -3.66 -6.73
C ARG A 20 12.57 -3.94 -6.11
N ASP A 21 11.70 -4.64 -6.82
CA ASP A 21 10.38 -5.06 -6.33
C ASP A 21 10.51 -6.00 -5.12
N ARG A 22 11.48 -6.93 -5.16
CA ARG A 22 11.73 -7.85 -4.05
C ARG A 22 12.21 -7.13 -2.80
N VAL A 23 13.15 -6.19 -2.93
CA VAL A 23 13.65 -5.38 -1.82
C VAL A 23 12.55 -4.47 -1.26
N GLN A 24 11.74 -3.86 -2.12
CA GLN A 24 10.62 -3.02 -1.69
C GLN A 24 9.57 -3.85 -0.94
N LYS A 25 9.17 -5.01 -1.48
CA LYS A 25 8.25 -5.95 -0.81
C LYS A 25 8.80 -6.35 0.55
N LYS A 26 10.05 -6.80 0.62
CA LYS A 26 10.69 -7.24 1.88
C LYS A 26 10.75 -6.13 2.92
N THR A 27 11.08 -4.92 2.50
CA THR A 27 11.17 -3.75 3.39
C THR A 27 9.79 -3.38 3.93
N PHE A 28 8.79 -3.33 3.05
CA PHE A 28 7.42 -3.02 3.45
C PHE A 28 6.82 -4.12 4.35
N THR A 29 7.02 -5.39 4.04
CA THR A 29 6.59 -6.52 4.89
C THR A 29 7.20 -6.42 6.29
N LYS A 30 8.51 -6.15 6.40
CA LYS A 30 9.16 -5.94 7.71
C LYS A 30 8.57 -4.76 8.46
N TRP A 31 8.31 -3.66 7.77
CA TRP A 31 7.71 -2.48 8.36
C TRP A 31 6.29 -2.75 8.86
N VAL A 32 5.47 -3.47 8.09
CA VAL A 32 4.13 -3.90 8.51
C VAL A 32 4.21 -4.81 9.74
N ASN A 33 5.10 -5.80 9.74
CA ASN A 33 5.30 -6.69 10.90
C ASN A 33 5.76 -5.96 12.16
N LYS A 34 6.52 -4.87 12.03
CA LYS A 34 6.91 -4.03 13.16
C LYS A 34 5.70 -3.34 13.81
N HIS A 35 4.71 -2.93 13.00
CA HIS A 35 3.52 -2.23 13.50
C HIS A 35 2.40 -3.20 13.90
N LEU A 36 2.32 -4.36 13.25
CA LEU A 36 1.39 -5.44 13.58
C LEU A 36 2.01 -6.45 14.54
N ILE A 37 2.45 -6.00 15.73
CA ILE A 37 3.19 -6.84 16.70
C ILE A 37 2.46 -8.16 17.03
N LYS A 38 1.13 -8.16 17.00
CA LYS A 38 0.31 -9.35 17.30
C LYS A 38 0.01 -10.24 16.09
N ARG A 39 0.35 -9.83 14.86
CA ARG A 39 0.02 -10.54 13.61
C ARG A 39 1.20 -10.53 12.66
N HIS A 40 1.77 -11.71 12.41
CA HIS A 40 2.88 -11.87 11.49
C HIS A 40 2.37 -12.00 10.04
N VAL A 41 2.72 -11.02 9.21
CA VAL A 41 2.49 -11.03 7.76
C VAL A 41 3.65 -11.77 7.09
N ASN A 42 3.33 -12.88 6.44
CA ASN A 42 4.26 -13.71 5.67
C ASN A 42 4.21 -13.35 4.18
N ASP A 43 3.00 -13.20 3.62
CA ASP A 43 2.80 -12.68 2.28
C ASP A 43 1.89 -11.46 2.31
N LEU A 44 2.50 -10.31 2.05
CA LEU A 44 1.82 -9.03 2.00
C LEU A 44 0.55 -9.04 1.14
N TYR A 45 0.56 -9.74 0.01
CA TYR A 45 -0.57 -9.75 -0.91
C TYR A 45 -1.72 -10.60 -0.43
N GLU A 46 -1.44 -11.73 0.22
CA GLU A 46 -2.47 -12.62 0.76
C GLU A 46 -2.98 -12.11 2.11
N ASP A 47 -2.08 -11.71 2.98
CA ASP A 47 -2.39 -11.33 4.36
C ASP A 47 -3.08 -9.96 4.45
N LEU A 48 -2.92 -9.07 3.47
CA LEU A 48 -3.67 -7.80 3.43
C LEU A 48 -4.98 -7.90 2.64
N ARG A 49 -5.21 -9.00 1.92
CA ARG A 49 -6.34 -9.16 0.98
C ARG A 49 -7.70 -9.15 1.65
N ASP A 50 -7.76 -9.59 2.90
CA ASP A 50 -8.99 -9.64 3.69
C ASP A 50 -9.37 -8.29 4.31
N GLY A 51 -8.49 -7.29 4.20
CA GLY A 51 -8.66 -5.93 4.72
C GLY A 51 -8.47 -5.81 6.23
N HIS A 52 -8.45 -6.90 7.00
CA HIS A 52 -8.36 -6.83 8.46
C HIS A 52 -6.99 -6.34 8.94
N ASN A 53 -5.93 -6.85 8.31
CA ASN A 53 -4.57 -6.41 8.61
C ASN A 53 -4.34 -4.97 8.14
N LEU A 54 -4.95 -4.59 7.02
CA LEU A 54 -4.87 -3.22 6.53
C LEU A 54 -5.55 -2.24 7.49
N ILE A 55 -6.76 -2.56 7.96
CA ILE A 55 -7.45 -1.76 8.98
C ILE A 55 -6.60 -1.65 10.24
N SER A 56 -6.10 -2.77 10.77
CA SER A 56 -5.30 -2.78 12.01
C SER A 56 -4.02 -1.94 11.87
N LEU A 57 -3.39 -1.97 10.70
CA LEU A 57 -2.23 -1.15 10.39
C LEU A 57 -2.59 0.34 10.38
N LEU A 58 -3.72 0.71 9.77
CA LEU A 58 -4.21 2.09 9.79
C LEU A 58 -4.52 2.57 11.20
N GLU A 59 -5.12 1.74 12.05
CA GLU A 59 -5.39 2.09 13.46
C GLU A 59 -4.10 2.37 14.22
N VAL A 60 -3.09 1.51 14.08
CA VAL A 60 -1.78 1.70 14.74
C VAL A 60 -1.07 2.97 14.25
N LEU A 61 -1.15 3.27 12.94
CA LEU A 61 -0.48 4.43 12.36
C LEU A 61 -1.19 5.75 12.66
N SER A 62 -2.51 5.71 12.72
CA SER A 62 -3.34 6.92 12.87
C SER A 62 -3.72 7.23 14.30
N GLY A 63 -3.71 6.22 15.18
CA GLY A 63 -4.30 6.26 16.52
C GLY A 63 -5.83 6.18 16.53
N ASP A 64 -6.49 6.15 15.37
CA ASP A 64 -7.94 6.11 15.26
C ASP A 64 -8.45 4.67 15.26
N THR A 65 -9.69 4.44 15.70
CA THR A 65 -10.36 3.14 15.56
C THR A 65 -11.23 3.14 14.32
N LEU A 66 -11.08 2.12 13.48
CA LEU A 66 -11.83 1.99 12.22
C LEU A 66 -12.89 0.89 12.34
N PRO A 67 -14.05 1.05 11.68
CA PRO A 67 -15.07 0.01 11.63
C PRO A 67 -14.53 -1.24 10.91
N ARG A 68 -14.90 -2.43 11.41
CA ARG A 68 -14.43 -3.71 10.86
C ARG A 68 -15.59 -4.71 10.78
N GLU A 69 -15.80 -5.27 9.60
CA GLU A 69 -16.73 -6.35 9.35
C GLU A 69 -16.14 -7.67 9.81
N LYS A 70 -16.86 -8.43 10.65
CA LYS A 70 -16.40 -9.72 11.21
C LYS A 70 -16.80 -10.94 10.39
N GLY A 71 -17.57 -10.74 9.32
CA GLY A 71 -18.07 -11.83 8.50
C GLY A 71 -16.98 -12.48 7.64
N ARG A 72 -17.12 -13.79 7.37
CA ARG A 72 -16.13 -14.57 6.60
C ARG A 72 -16.35 -14.57 5.09
N MET A 73 -17.51 -14.07 4.63
CA MET A 73 -17.85 -14.02 3.21
C MET A 73 -16.95 -13.04 2.45
N ARG A 74 -16.79 -13.27 1.15
CA ARG A 74 -16.02 -12.39 0.25
C ARG A 74 -16.47 -10.93 0.32
N PHE A 75 -17.77 -10.68 0.47
CA PHE A 75 -18.32 -9.34 0.62
C PHE A 75 -17.73 -8.60 1.83
N HIS A 76 -17.65 -9.22 3.00
CA HIS A 76 -17.09 -8.61 4.21
C HIS A 76 -15.59 -8.28 4.04
N LYS A 77 -14.84 -9.17 3.38
CA LYS A 77 -13.42 -8.92 3.06
C LYS A 77 -13.26 -7.69 2.16
N LEU A 78 -14.05 -7.61 1.09
CA LEU A 78 -14.06 -6.44 0.20
C LEU A 78 -14.48 -5.17 0.94
N GLN A 79 -15.46 -5.26 1.83
CA GLN A 79 -15.92 -4.12 2.63
C GLN A 79 -14.82 -3.62 3.57
N ASN A 80 -14.09 -4.51 4.24
CA ASN A 80 -12.94 -4.14 5.08
C ASN A 80 -11.86 -3.41 4.29
N VAL A 81 -11.54 -3.91 3.09
CA VAL A 81 -10.61 -3.23 2.18
C VAL A 81 -11.15 -1.84 1.78
N GLN A 82 -12.44 -1.74 1.44
CA GLN A 82 -13.05 -0.48 1.05
C GLN A 82 -13.03 0.55 2.18
N ILE A 83 -13.29 0.15 3.42
CA ILE A 83 -13.21 1.00 4.62
C ILE A 83 -11.79 1.57 4.76
N ALA A 84 -10.77 0.71 4.67
CA ALA A 84 -9.38 1.13 4.77
C ALA A 84 -8.97 2.10 3.64
N LEU A 85 -9.36 1.80 2.40
CA LEU A 85 -9.09 2.67 1.26
C LEU A 85 -9.82 4.02 1.37
N ASN A 86 -11.07 4.02 1.81
CA ASN A 86 -11.82 5.25 2.05
C ASN A 86 -11.14 6.08 3.14
N TYR A 87 -10.72 5.47 4.23
CA TYR A 87 -10.01 6.16 5.31
C TYR A 87 -8.72 6.82 4.80
N LEU A 88 -7.92 6.08 4.03
CA LEU A 88 -6.72 6.60 3.39
C LEU A 88 -7.03 7.80 2.49
N LYS A 89 -8.06 7.70 1.62
CA LYS A 89 -8.48 8.81 0.75
C LYS A 89 -8.82 10.07 1.56
N HIS A 90 -9.62 9.93 2.62
CA HIS A 90 -10.01 11.08 3.44
C HIS A 90 -8.82 11.74 4.16
N ARG A 91 -7.82 10.97 4.60
CA ARG A 91 -6.59 11.53 5.21
C ARG A 91 -5.59 12.05 4.18
N GLN A 92 -5.47 11.44 3.00
CA GLN A 92 -4.55 11.88 1.95
C GLN A 92 -4.98 13.23 1.36
N VAL A 93 -6.30 13.48 1.28
CA VAL A 93 -6.85 14.79 0.92
C VAL A 93 -6.42 15.88 1.92
N ARG A 94 -6.19 15.54 3.20
CA ARG A 94 -5.66 16.48 4.19
C ARG A 94 -4.16 16.71 4.10
N ALA A 95 -3.39 15.76 3.56
CA ALA A 95 -1.92 15.80 3.54
C ALA A 95 -1.30 16.27 2.21
N GLY A 96 -2.04 16.26 1.09
CA GLY A 96 -1.51 16.69 -0.22
C GLY A 96 -2.52 17.26 -1.21
N GLY A 97 -3.79 17.37 -0.82
CA GLY A 97 -4.81 17.98 -1.67
C GLY A 97 -4.86 19.48 -1.42
N ARG A 98 -4.09 20.26 -2.20
CA ARG A 98 -4.47 21.67 -2.40
C ARG A 98 -5.94 21.65 -2.83
N PRO A 99 -6.86 22.34 -2.14
CA PRO A 99 -8.27 22.33 -2.54
C PRO A 99 -8.36 22.74 -4.02
N PRO A 100 -9.28 22.17 -4.80
CA PRO A 100 -9.48 22.59 -6.18
C PRO A 100 -9.69 24.11 -6.17
N ARG A 101 -8.86 24.83 -6.93
CA ARG A 101 -8.95 26.29 -7.02
C ARG A 101 -10.38 26.63 -7.50
N PRO A 102 -11.12 27.51 -6.82
CA PRO A 102 -12.34 28.05 -7.38
C PRO A 102 -11.99 28.72 -8.71
N SER A 103 -12.68 28.35 -9.78
CA SER A 103 -12.57 29.03 -11.07
C SER A 103 -13.09 30.47 -10.90
N GLY A 104 -12.22 31.42 -10.57
CA GLY A 104 -12.57 32.83 -10.42
C GLY A 104 -11.93 33.63 -9.28
N ASP A 105 -10.88 33.14 -8.59
CA ASP A 105 -10.20 33.94 -7.56
C ASP A 105 -9.29 35.03 -8.19
N PRO A 106 -9.58 36.34 -8.01
CA PRO A 106 -8.79 37.43 -8.60
C PRO A 106 -7.48 37.75 -7.87
N ARG A 107 -7.16 37.07 -6.74
CA ARG A 107 -6.01 37.44 -5.88
C ARG A 107 -4.68 36.78 -6.25
N TYR A 108 -4.61 36.04 -7.35
CA TYR A 108 -3.35 35.50 -7.87
C TYR A 108 -3.29 35.77 -9.39
N PRO A 109 -2.33 36.58 -9.88
CA PRO A 109 -2.14 36.77 -11.32
C PRO A 109 -1.74 35.47 -12.02
#